data_AF-A0A497BPC9-F1
#
_entry.id   AF-A0A497BPC9-F1
#
_cell.length_a   1.000
_cell.length_b   1.000
_cell.length_c   1.000
_cell.angle_alpha   90.00
_cell.angle_beta   90.00
_cell.angle_gamma   90.00
#
_symmetry.space_group_name_H-M   'P 1'
#
loop_
_entity.id
_entity.type
_entity.pdbx_description
1 polymer ?
#
loop_
_entity_poly.entity_id
_entity_poly.type
_entity_poly.pdbx_seq_one_letter_code
_entity_poly.pdbx_strand_id
1 'polypeptide(L)'
;MNHRRQFFDQAAADWDALEVKETHVRLREIVAELTIAPEAAVLDVGCGTGILLPLLRESVNGDGRIVALDLSGEMLKRALGKGAALSQS
;
A
#
# COMPACT_ATOMS: atom_id res chain seq x y z
N MET A 1 -8.69 3.50 23.92
CA MET A 1 -7.72 2.46 23.51
C MET A 1 -7.96 2.15 22.03
N ASN A 2 -6.92 1.86 21.25
CA ASN A 2 -6.89 2.08 19.79
C ASN A 2 -7.65 1.01 18.97
N HIS A 3 -8.98 0.93 19.11
CA HIS A 3 -9.85 -0.13 18.54
C HIS A 3 -9.62 -0.39 17.04
N ARG A 4 -9.29 0.64 16.26
CA ARG A 4 -9.02 0.49 14.82
C ARG A 4 -7.76 -0.31 14.53
N ARG A 5 -6.66 -0.05 15.25
CA ARG A 5 -5.39 -0.80 15.07
C ARG A 5 -5.61 -2.29 15.31
N GLN A 6 -6.24 -2.63 16.43
CA GLN A 6 -6.46 -4.03 16.81
C GLN A 6 -7.40 -4.75 15.82
N PHE A 7 -8.41 -4.06 15.28
CA PHE A 7 -9.25 -4.60 14.22
C PHE A 7 -8.43 -4.96 12.98
N PHE A 8 -7.59 -4.04 12.50
CA PHE A 8 -6.76 -4.28 11.32
C PHE A 8 -5.67 -5.32 11.58
N ASP A 9 -5.07 -5.37 12.77
CA ASP A 9 -4.11 -6.41 13.12
C ASP A 9 -4.74 -7.81 13.01
N GLN A 10 -5.99 -7.99 13.46
CA GLN A 10 -6.71 -9.26 13.34
C GLN A 10 -7.12 -9.56 11.90
N ALA A 11 -7.57 -8.55 11.15
CA ALA A 11 -8.08 -8.73 9.79
C ALA A 11 -6.98 -8.88 8.74
N ALA A 12 -5.73 -8.49 9.04
CA ALA A 12 -4.60 -8.55 8.12
C ALA A 12 -4.47 -9.93 7.45
N ALA A 13 -4.73 -11.00 8.22
CA ALA A 13 -4.65 -12.40 7.81
C ALA A 13 -5.36 -12.71 6.48
N ASP A 14 -6.56 -12.14 6.33
CA ASP A 14 -7.52 -12.48 5.28
C ASP A 14 -7.82 -11.27 4.39
N TRP A 15 -7.20 -10.11 4.66
CA TRP A 15 -7.51 -8.85 3.98
C TRP A 15 -7.40 -8.96 2.45
N ASP A 16 -6.33 -9.59 1.98
CA ASP A 16 -6.07 -9.79 0.55
C ASP A 16 -7.09 -10.74 -0.11
N ALA A 17 -7.71 -11.65 0.66
CA ALA A 17 -8.74 -12.56 0.15
C ALA A 17 -10.05 -11.83 -0.17
N LEU A 18 -10.23 -10.61 0.34
CA LEU A 18 -11.37 -9.75 0.03
C LEU A 18 -11.16 -8.95 -1.26
N GLU A 19 -9.95 -8.97 -1.83
CA GLU A 19 -9.66 -8.28 -3.08
C GLU A 19 -10.40 -8.93 -4.25
N VAL A 20 -11.15 -8.11 -5.00
CA VAL A 20 -11.82 -8.54 -6.22
C VAL A 20 -11.25 -7.79 -7.42
N LYS A 21 -11.37 -8.40 -8.61
CA LYS A 21 -10.82 -7.83 -9.86
C LYS A 21 -11.29 -6.39 -10.12
N GLU A 22 -12.54 -6.09 -9.80
CA GLU A 22 -13.09 -4.74 -9.97
C GLU A 22 -12.38 -3.69 -9.11
N THR A 23 -11.97 -4.05 -7.88
CA THR A 23 -11.16 -3.17 -7.02
C THR A 23 -9.84 -2.84 -7.70
N HIS A 24 -9.14 -3.84 -8.25
CA HIS A 24 -7.86 -3.63 -8.93
C HIS A 24 -7.98 -2.74 -10.17
N VAL A 25 -9.04 -2.89 -10.96
CA VAL A 25 -9.29 -2.03 -12.14
C VAL A 25 -9.48 -0.58 -11.71
N ARG A 26 -10.37 -0.34 -10.74
CA ARG A 26 -10.64 1.02 -10.24
C ARG A 26 -9.40 1.67 -9.63
N LEU A 27 -8.62 0.92 -8.84
CA LEU A 27 -7.40 1.46 -8.24
C LEU A 27 -6.36 1.83 -9.30
N ARG A 28 -6.24 1.04 -10.37
CA ARG A 28 -5.33 1.36 -11.49
C ARG A 28 -5.76 2.63 -12.21
N GLU A 29 -7.05 2.83 -12.45
CA GLU A 29 -7.58 4.07 -13.03
C GLU A 29 -7.27 5.27 -12.15
N ILE A 30 -7.55 5.17 -10.83
CA ILE A 30 -7.25 6.22 -9.86
C ILE A 30 -5.76 6.57 -9.86
N VAL A 31 -4.87 5.57 -9.79
CA VAL A 31 -3.42 5.82 -9.78
C VAL A 31 -2.94 6.45 -11.08
N ALA A 32 -3.49 6.05 -12.23
CA ALA A 32 -3.15 6.65 -13.53
C ALA A 32 -3.55 8.13 -13.60
N GLU A 33 -4.70 8.51 -13.03
CA GLU A 33 -5.18 9.89 -12.97
C GLU A 33 -4.32 10.80 -12.07
N LEU A 34 -3.56 10.24 -11.13
CA LEU A 34 -2.65 11.01 -10.28
C LEU A 34 -1.46 11.60 -11.05
N THR A 35 -1.16 11.11 -12.28
CA THR A 35 -0.08 11.62 -13.13
C THR A 35 1.27 11.70 -12.40
N ILE A 36 1.58 10.67 -11.63
CA ILE A 36 2.80 10.59 -10.82
C ILE A 36 4.02 10.61 -11.75
N ALA A 37 4.93 11.55 -11.52
CA ALA A 37 6.18 11.62 -12.26
C ALA A 37 7.10 10.43 -11.88
N PRO A 38 7.92 9.91 -12.81
CA PRO A 38 8.85 8.82 -12.53
C PRO A 38 9.73 9.07 -11.29
N GLU A 39 10.27 10.28 -11.14
CA GLU A 39 11.15 10.69 -10.05
C GLU A 39 10.43 11.10 -8.75
N ALA A 40 9.11 10.96 -8.69
CA ALA A 40 8.33 11.42 -7.56
C ALA A 40 8.65 10.67 -6.25
N ALA A 41 8.54 11.40 -5.14
CA ALA A 41 8.47 10.81 -3.81
C ALA A 41 6.99 10.68 -3.39
N VAL A 42 6.54 9.44 -3.21
CA VAL A 42 5.14 9.09 -2.88
C VAL A 42 5.05 8.57 -1.45
N LEU A 43 4.06 9.05 -0.70
CA LEU A 43 3.72 8.56 0.63
C LEU A 43 2.32 7.92 0.61
N ASP A 44 2.25 6.62 0.88
CA ASP A 44 1.00 5.86 1.03
C ASP A 44 0.65 5.72 2.51
N VAL A 45 -0.35 6.48 2.97
CA VAL A 45 -0.78 6.55 4.37
C VAL A 45 -2.00 5.67 4.61
N GLY A 46 -1.88 4.70 5.52
CA GLY A 46 -2.88 3.65 5.68
C GLY A 46 -2.78 2.60 4.59
N CYS A 47 -1.55 2.22 4.23
CA CYS A 47 -1.28 1.35 3.08
C CYS A 47 -1.88 -0.06 3.23
N GLY A 48 -2.30 -0.45 4.44
CA GLY A 48 -2.81 -1.79 4.73
C GLY A 48 -1.81 -2.86 4.33
N THR A 49 -2.30 -3.91 3.66
CA THR A 49 -1.47 -4.98 3.09
C THR A 49 -0.72 -4.58 1.82
N GLY A 50 -0.81 -3.31 1.39
CA GLY A 50 -0.02 -2.75 0.30
C GLY A 50 -0.62 -2.94 -1.10
N ILE A 51 -1.95 -2.94 -1.24
CA ILE A 51 -2.62 -3.13 -2.55
C ILE A 51 -2.21 -2.10 -3.61
N LEU A 52 -1.88 -0.87 -3.20
CA LEU A 52 -1.44 0.19 -4.11
C LEU A 52 0.04 0.11 -4.49
N LEU A 53 0.88 -0.58 -3.71
CA LEU A 53 2.33 -0.55 -3.90
C LEU A 53 2.80 -1.04 -5.28
N PRO A 54 2.23 -2.11 -5.88
CA PRO A 54 2.58 -2.51 -7.24
C PRO A 54 2.22 -1.43 -8.27
N LEU A 55 1.06 -0.80 -8.13
CA LEU A 55 0.60 0.24 -9.06
C LEU A 55 1.48 1.50 -8.97
N LEU A 56 1.79 1.93 -7.75
CA LEU A 56 2.68 3.08 -7.53
C LEU A 56 4.09 2.82 -8.05
N ARG A 57 4.60 1.58 -7.92
CA ARG A 57 5.89 1.17 -8.49
C ARG A 57 5.93 1.28 -10.00
N GLU A 58 4.87 0.82 -10.66
CA GLU A 58 4.73 0.96 -12.12
C GLU A 58 4.77 2.45 -12.51
N SER A 59 4.16 3.35 -11.73
CA SER A 59 4.16 4.79 -12.02
C SER A 59 5.51 5.47 -11.86
N VAL A 60 6.29 5.14 -10.81
CA VAL A 60 7.59 5.77 -10.55
C VAL A 60 8.75 5.17 -11.35
N ASN A 61 8.51 4.10 -12.12
CA ASN A 61 9.46 3.48 -13.05
C ASN A 61 10.88 3.19 -12.47
N GLY A 62 11.01 2.99 -11.15
CA GLY A 62 12.27 2.71 -10.47
C GLY A 62 13.15 3.92 -10.11
N ASP A 63 12.87 5.12 -10.62
CA ASP A 63 13.64 6.34 -10.34
C ASP A 63 13.09 7.11 -9.11
N GLY A 64 11.81 6.92 -8.80
CA GLY A 64 11.16 7.53 -7.64
C GLY A 64 11.25 6.71 -6.35
N ARG A 65 10.69 7.26 -5.28
CA ARG A 65 10.68 6.63 -3.94
C ARG A 65 9.26 6.49 -3.43
N ILE A 66 8.94 5.33 -2.88
CA ILE A 66 7.66 5.06 -2.23
C ILE A 66 7.91 4.77 -0.75
N VAL A 67 7.21 5.48 0.13
CA VAL A 67 7.16 5.22 1.56
C VAL A 67 5.74 4.78 1.91
N ALA A 68 5.62 3.66 2.62
CA ALA A 68 4.34 3.10 3.03
C ALA A 68 4.23 3.14 4.56
N LEU A 69 3.09 3.64 5.06
CA LEU A 69 2.83 3.76 6.50
C LEU A 69 1.49 3.14 6.84
N ASP A 70 1.45 2.35 7.91
CA ASP A 70 0.22 1.90 8.53
C ASP A 70 0.40 1.84 10.05
N LEU A 71 -0.69 2.01 10.79
CA LEU A 71 -0.67 1.86 12.25
C LEU A 71 -0.70 0.39 12.68
N SER A 72 -1.12 -0.52 11.80
CA SER A 72 -1.12 -1.96 12.02
C SER A 72 0.21 -2.57 11.58
N GLY A 73 0.92 -3.18 12.54
CA GLY A 73 2.16 -3.89 12.24
C GLY A 73 1.91 -5.14 11.40
N GLU A 74 0.78 -5.83 11.60
CA GLU A 74 0.44 -7.03 10.82
C GLU A 74 0.11 -6.69 9.36
N MET A 75 -0.51 -5.53 9.11
CA MET A 75 -0.69 -5.01 7.76
C MET A 75 0.66 -4.74 7.08
N LEU A 76 1.57 -4.02 7.75
CA LEU A 76 2.90 -3.72 7.21
C LEU A 76 3.72 -4.98 6.90
N LYS A 77 3.64 -6.02 7.74
CA LYS A 77 4.31 -7.32 7.49
C LYS A 77 3.89 -7.93 6.15
N ARG A 78 2.63 -7.74 5.75
CA ARG A 78 2.10 -8.23 4.47
C ARG A 78 2.49 -7.30 3.32
N ALA A 79 2.44 -5.99 3.55
CA ALA A 79 2.88 -4.99 2.58
C ALA A 79 4.35 -5.17 2.17
N LEU A 80 5.21 -5.67 3.05
CA LEU A 80 6.60 -6.05 2.72
C LEU A 80 6.69 -7.04 1.55
N GLY A 81 5.77 -8.01 1.48
CA GLY A 81 5.70 -8.98 0.36
C GLY A 81 5.32 -8.34 -0.97
N LYS A 82 4.66 -7.18 -0.93
CA LYS A 82 4.33 -6.32 -2.10
C LYS A 82 5.34 -5.18 -2.27
N GLY A 83 6.46 -5.25 -1.54
CA GLY A 83 7.62 -4.38 -1.61
C GLY A 83 7.51 -3.07 -0.80
N ALA A 84 6.76 -3.02 0.30
CA ALA A 84 6.96 -1.93 1.24
C ALA A 84 8.43 -1.90 1.70
N ALA A 85 9.04 -0.71 1.75
CA ALA A 85 10.33 -0.54 2.42
C ALA A 85 10.05 -0.13 3.88
N LEU A 86 10.56 -0.90 4.84
CA LEU A 86 10.57 -0.45 6.23
C LEU A 86 11.68 0.58 6.40
N SER A 87 11.32 1.83 6.63
CA SER A 87 12.27 2.81 7.15
C SER A 87 12.41 2.56 8.64
N GLN A 88 13.55 2.04 9.07
CA GLN A 88 13.92 2.11 10.49
C GLN A 88 14.37 3.55 10.78
N SER A 89 13.69 4.21 11.71
CA SER A 89 14.17 5.43 12.35
C SER A 89 15.28 5.10 13.34
#